data_AF-A0A947IH14-F1
#
_entry.id   AF-A0A947IH14-F1
#
_cell.length_a   1.000
_cell.length_b   1.000
_cell.length_c   1.000
_cell.angle_alpha   90.00
_cell.angle_beta   90.00
_cell.angle_gamma   90.00
#
_symmetry.space_group_name_H-M   'P 1'
#
loop_
_entity.id
_entity.type
_entity.pdbx_description
1 polymer ?
#
loop_
_entity_poly.entity_id
_entity_poly.type
_entity_poly.pdbx_seq_one_letter_code
_entity_poly.pdbx_strand_id
1 'polypeptide(L)'
;EGNVGLMKAVKRFDPEKGVRLVSFAVHWIKAEIHEYVLRNWRIVKIATTKAQRKLFFNLRSAKKELAWLSNDEVHAVAADLGVDVAEVRRMEGRLSSVDVGFDADSDDERGPVAPVHYLEDHSADPALLLESDNLEESNHQNLSLALSDLDERSRDILQSRWLGDTKATLHDLADRYGVSAERIRQLEQAAMKKLRVAMEA
;
A
#
# COMPACT_ATOMS: atom_id res chain seq x y z
N GLU A 1 12.70 -21.26 18.65
CA GLU A 1 13.53 -20.08 18.29
C GLU A 1 14.90 -20.04 18.94
N GLY A 2 15.02 -19.85 20.27
CA GLY A 2 16.34 -19.83 20.91
C GLY A 2 17.17 -21.10 20.65
N ASN A 3 16.53 -22.27 20.69
CA ASN A 3 17.16 -23.55 20.32
C ASN A 3 17.58 -23.59 18.84
N VAL A 4 16.81 -22.97 17.94
CA VAL A 4 17.17 -22.86 16.51
C VAL A 4 18.40 -21.97 16.34
N GLY A 5 18.48 -20.86 17.08
CA GLY A 5 19.67 -20.01 17.14
C GLY A 5 20.89 -20.73 17.70
N LEU A 6 20.72 -21.54 18.74
CA LEU A 6 21.80 -22.37 19.28
C LEU A 6 22.30 -23.39 18.26
N MET A 7 21.40 -24.12 17.58
CA MET A 7 21.78 -25.07 16.53
C MET A 7 22.54 -24.39 15.38
N LYS A 8 22.10 -23.19 14.95
CA LYS A 8 22.79 -22.39 13.92
C LYS A 8 24.18 -21.95 14.39
N ALA A 9 24.32 -21.56 15.66
CA ALA A 9 25.60 -21.20 16.25
C ALA A 9 26.57 -22.38 16.27
N VAL A 10 26.15 -23.53 16.77
CA VAL A 10 27.00 -24.73 16.87
C VAL A 10 27.49 -25.17 15.49
N LYS A 11 26.64 -25.10 14.45
CA LYS A 11 27.03 -25.43 13.07
C LYS A 11 28.09 -24.48 12.47
N ARG A 12 28.20 -23.25 12.96
CA ARG A 12 29.10 -22.21 12.42
C ARG A 12 30.26 -21.88 13.36
N PHE A 13 30.37 -22.59 14.50
CA PHE A 13 31.39 -22.34 15.49
C PHE A 13 32.72 -22.96 15.06
N ASP A 14 33.79 -22.20 15.21
CA ASP A 14 35.15 -22.60 14.91
C ASP A 14 35.98 -22.56 16.21
N PRO A 15 36.36 -23.73 16.78
CA PRO A 15 37.14 -23.81 18.00
C PRO A 15 38.55 -23.19 17.89
N GLU A 16 39.13 -23.11 16.69
CA GLU A 16 40.51 -22.64 16.49
C GLU A 16 40.66 -21.14 16.71
N LYS A 17 39.56 -20.38 16.71
CA LYS A 17 39.54 -18.93 16.93
C LYS A 17 39.65 -18.51 18.40
N GLY A 18 39.72 -19.45 19.34
CA GLY A 18 39.99 -19.16 20.76
C GLY A 18 38.84 -18.47 21.52
N VAL A 19 37.64 -18.39 20.96
CA VAL A 19 36.46 -17.78 21.59
C VAL A 19 35.59 -18.87 22.24
N ARG A 20 35.05 -18.61 23.44
CA ARG A 20 34.12 -19.53 24.10
C ARG A 20 32.84 -19.70 23.28
N LEU A 21 32.38 -20.95 23.08
CA LEU A 21 31.14 -21.27 22.37
C LEU A 21 29.95 -20.46 22.89
N VAL A 22 29.82 -20.31 24.21
CA VAL A 22 28.75 -19.52 24.85
C VAL A 22 28.76 -18.08 24.34
N SER A 23 29.93 -17.44 24.29
CA SER A 23 30.09 -16.05 23.83
C SER A 23 29.73 -15.89 22.34
N PHE A 24 30.01 -16.91 21.51
CA PHE A 24 29.60 -16.93 20.11
C PHE A 24 28.09 -17.15 19.95
N ALA A 25 27.54 -18.15 20.65
CA ALA A 25 26.15 -18.58 20.51
C ALA A 25 25.14 -17.54 20.97
N VAL A 26 25.47 -16.70 21.95
CA VAL A 26 24.58 -15.63 22.45
C VAL A 26 24.09 -14.71 21.32
N HIS A 27 24.96 -14.36 20.37
CA HIS A 27 24.59 -13.48 19.26
C HIS A 27 23.57 -14.13 18.32
N TRP A 28 23.76 -15.42 18.00
CA TRP A 28 22.86 -16.20 17.17
C TRP A 28 21.50 -16.46 17.84
N ILE A 29 21.53 -16.79 19.14
CA ILE A 29 20.32 -17.00 19.93
C ILE A 29 19.48 -15.70 19.96
N LYS A 30 20.11 -14.56 20.27
CA LYS A 30 19.42 -13.26 20.29
C LYS A 30 18.88 -12.87 18.91
N ALA A 31 19.66 -13.06 17.85
CA ALA A 31 19.25 -12.73 16.50
C ALA A 31 18.01 -13.52 16.06
N GLU A 32 17.97 -14.84 16.31
CA GLU A 32 16.80 -15.67 15.96
C GLU A 32 15.58 -15.33 16.81
N ILE A 33 15.76 -15.02 18.09
CA ILE A 33 14.65 -14.55 18.95
C ILE A 33 14.10 -13.22 18.42
N HIS A 34 14.96 -12.25 18.09
CA HIS A 34 14.53 -10.96 17.55
C HIS A 34 13.79 -11.13 16.21
N GLU A 35 14.31 -11.95 15.31
CA GLU A 35 13.67 -12.22 14.02
C GLU A 35 12.31 -12.89 14.19
N TYR A 36 12.20 -13.85 15.11
CA TYR A 36 10.91 -14.47 15.41
C TYR A 36 9.91 -13.49 16.00
N VAL A 37 10.33 -12.67 16.97
CA VAL A 37 9.47 -11.65 17.57
C VAL A 37 8.93 -10.74 16.47
N LEU A 38 9.79 -10.20 15.60
CA LEU A 38 9.36 -9.33 14.50
C LEU A 38 8.38 -10.02 13.53
N ARG A 39 8.63 -11.29 13.20
CA ARG A 39 7.81 -12.04 12.24
C ARG A 39 6.44 -12.45 12.80
N ASN A 40 6.34 -12.69 14.11
CA ASN A 40 5.14 -13.24 14.75
C ASN A 40 4.52 -12.31 15.79
N TRP A 41 4.95 -11.05 15.85
CA TRP A 41 4.42 -10.05 16.80
C TRP A 41 2.94 -9.76 16.54
N ARG A 42 2.57 -9.58 15.27
CA ARG A 42 1.20 -9.31 14.80
C ARG A 42 0.95 -9.95 13.45
N ILE A 43 -0.33 -10.06 13.09
CA ILE A 43 -0.81 -10.57 11.81
C ILE A 43 -0.21 -9.74 10.66
N VAL A 44 -0.25 -8.41 10.80
CA VAL A 44 0.39 -7.49 9.85
C VAL A 44 1.86 -7.36 10.20
N LYS A 45 2.73 -7.78 9.27
CA LYS A 45 4.18 -7.67 9.43
C LYS A 45 4.60 -6.22 9.59
N ILE A 46 5.32 -5.95 10.66
CA ILE A 46 5.85 -4.62 10.99
C ILE A 46 7.37 -4.65 10.86
N ALA A 47 7.99 -3.49 10.66
CA ALA A 47 9.43 -3.32 10.70
C ALA A 47 10.23 -4.19 9.71
N THR A 48 9.90 -4.06 8.43
CA THR A 48 10.61 -4.76 7.35
C THR A 48 12.02 -4.18 7.13
N THR A 49 12.20 -2.88 7.37
CA THR A 49 13.47 -2.17 7.15
C THR A 49 14.38 -2.21 8.39
N LYS A 50 15.69 -2.05 8.18
CA LYS A 50 16.68 -2.01 9.27
C LYS A 50 16.40 -0.89 10.29
N ALA A 51 16.01 0.28 9.80
CA ALA A 51 15.66 1.43 10.63
C ALA A 51 14.42 1.14 11.49
N GLN A 52 13.39 0.55 10.89
CA GLN A 52 12.17 0.18 11.62
C GLN A 52 12.39 -0.92 12.65
N ARG A 53 13.28 -1.90 12.39
CA ARG A 53 13.62 -2.93 13.40
C ARG A 53 14.27 -2.30 14.62
N LYS A 54 15.22 -1.38 14.41
CA LYS A 54 15.85 -0.61 15.48
C LYS A 54 14.79 0.19 16.24
N LEU A 55 13.89 0.87 15.53
CA LEU A 55 12.79 1.62 16.11
C LEU A 55 11.84 0.73 16.93
N PHE A 56 11.43 -0.44 16.43
CA PHE A 56 10.54 -1.35 17.15
C PHE A 56 11.11 -1.77 18.52
N PHE A 57 12.37 -2.20 18.57
CA PHE A 57 12.99 -2.61 19.83
C PHE A 57 13.29 -1.41 20.74
N ASN A 58 13.71 -0.27 20.19
CA ASN A 58 14.03 0.91 21.00
C ASN A 58 12.79 1.61 21.54
N LEU A 59 11.73 1.74 20.75
CA LEU A 59 10.47 2.36 21.16
C LEU A 59 9.79 1.54 22.26
N ARG A 60 9.77 0.21 22.14
CA ARG A 60 9.28 -0.68 23.20
C ARG A 60 10.11 -0.59 24.49
N SER A 61 11.42 -0.37 24.36
CA SER A 61 12.30 -0.24 25.54
C SER A 61 12.17 1.12 26.23
N ALA A 62 11.92 2.18 25.44
CA ALA A 62 11.71 3.53 25.93
C ALA A 62 10.33 3.72 26.58
N LYS A 63 9.32 3.00 26.06
CA LYS A 63 7.95 2.98 26.58
C LYS A 63 7.84 2.15 27.86
N LYS A 64 8.43 2.64 28.96
CA LYS A 64 8.30 2.05 30.30
C LYS A 64 6.89 2.18 30.88
N GLU A 65 6.10 3.14 30.40
CA GLU A 65 4.70 3.34 30.77
C GLU A 65 3.79 3.15 29.55
N LEU A 66 2.55 2.72 29.75
CA LEU A 66 1.58 2.52 28.65
C LEU A 66 1.13 3.83 27.97
N ALA A 67 1.64 4.98 28.40
CA ALA A 67 1.29 6.31 27.87
C ALA A 67 1.81 6.55 26.44
N TRP A 68 1.11 7.40 25.70
CA TRP A 68 1.58 7.92 24.41
C TRP A 68 2.79 8.85 24.62
N LEU A 69 3.72 8.85 23.66
CA LEU A 69 4.89 9.70 23.65
C LEU A 69 4.48 11.16 23.43
N SER A 70 5.12 12.06 24.17
CA SER A 70 5.03 13.49 23.90
C SER A 70 5.68 13.82 22.55
N ASN A 71 5.29 14.94 21.95
CA ASN A 71 5.93 15.43 20.72
C ASN A 71 7.44 15.55 20.86
N ASP A 72 7.93 16.04 22.00
CA ASP A 72 9.36 16.21 22.25
C ASP A 72 10.10 14.86 22.28
N GLU A 73 9.45 13.82 22.82
CA GLU A 73 10.00 12.46 22.87
C GLU A 73 10.04 11.82 21.48
N VAL A 74 8.98 12.01 20.68
CA VAL A 74 8.92 11.55 19.29
C VAL A 74 10.05 12.21 18.48
N HIS A 75 10.28 13.51 18.65
CA HIS A 75 11.37 14.23 17.98
C HIS A 75 12.74 13.75 18.45
N ALA A 76 12.93 13.49 19.75
CA ALA A 76 14.18 12.97 20.29
C ALA A 76 14.50 11.56 19.74
N VAL A 77 13.51 10.68 19.68
CA VAL A 77 13.65 9.32 19.12
C VAL A 77 13.92 9.35 17.62
N ALA A 78 13.23 10.24 16.89
CA ALA A 78 13.48 10.45 15.47
C ALA A 78 14.93 10.89 15.20
N ALA A 79 15.45 11.84 15.99
CA ALA A 79 16.82 12.33 15.88
C ALA A 79 17.88 11.26 16.24
N ASP A 80 17.68 10.49 17.31
CA ASP A 80 18.61 9.42 17.72
C ASP A 80 18.69 8.28 16.69
N LEU A 81 17.56 7.98 16.05
CA LEU A 81 17.45 6.86 15.12
C LEU A 81 17.66 7.26 13.66
N GLY A 82 17.68 8.56 13.36
CA GLY A 82 17.81 9.09 12.00
C GLY A 82 16.62 8.73 11.11
N VAL A 83 15.41 8.72 11.68
CA VAL A 83 14.16 8.39 10.98
C VAL A 83 13.20 9.58 11.00
N ASP A 84 12.22 9.58 10.11
CA ASP A 84 11.21 10.62 10.09
C ASP A 84 10.26 10.54 11.29
N VAL A 85 9.80 11.69 11.79
CA VAL A 85 8.86 11.83 12.91
C VAL A 85 7.55 11.10 12.59
N ALA A 86 7.10 11.15 11.34
CA ALA A 86 5.90 10.42 10.92
C ALA A 86 6.09 8.90 10.98
N GLU A 87 7.32 8.39 10.82
CA GLU A 87 7.63 6.97 10.97
C GLU A 87 7.61 6.54 12.44
N VAL A 88 8.10 7.38 13.35
CA VAL A 88 8.01 7.14 14.81
C VAL A 88 6.56 7.07 15.26
N ARG A 89 5.72 8.05 14.88
CA ARG A 89 4.28 8.05 15.23
C ARG A 89 3.52 6.87 14.64
N ARG A 90 3.79 6.51 13.38
CA ARG A 90 3.19 5.32 12.76
C ARG A 90 3.59 4.05 13.50
N MET A 91 4.85 3.93 13.90
CA MET A 91 5.33 2.78 14.66
C MET A 91 4.69 2.73 16.05
N GLU A 92 4.60 3.88 16.72
CA GLU A 92 3.95 4.01 18.02
C GLU A 92 2.49 3.55 17.97
N GLY A 93 1.70 4.07 17.02
CA GLY A 93 0.30 3.70 16.85
C GLY A 93 0.14 2.18 16.62
N ARG A 94 1.03 1.57 15.85
CA ARG A 94 1.02 0.12 15.62
C ARG A 94 1.41 -0.70 16.86
N LEU A 95 2.27 -0.17 17.73
CA LEU A 95 2.62 -0.83 18.99
C LEU A 95 1.50 -0.70 20.04
N SER A 96 0.73 0.38 20.03
CA SER A 96 -0.39 0.60 20.95
C SER A 96 -1.69 -0.09 20.51
N SER A 97 -1.94 -0.21 19.20
CA SER A 97 -3.14 -0.87 18.69
C SER A 97 -3.12 -2.37 18.98
N VAL A 98 -4.28 -2.94 19.31
CA VAL A 98 -4.51 -4.38 19.48
C VAL A 98 -5.20 -4.90 18.22
N ASP A 99 -4.84 -6.11 17.78
CA ASP A 99 -5.55 -6.78 16.69
C ASP A 99 -6.93 -7.19 17.21
N VAL A 100 -7.99 -6.72 16.56
CA VAL A 100 -9.38 -7.02 16.92
C VAL A 100 -9.85 -8.18 16.04
N GLY A 101 -10.47 -9.19 16.65
CA GLY A 101 -11.12 -10.26 15.90
C GLY A 101 -12.33 -9.73 15.13
N PHE A 102 -12.53 -10.19 13.90
CA PHE A 102 -13.63 -9.70 13.05
C PHE A 102 -15.02 -9.99 13.66
N ASP A 103 -15.17 -11.20 14.20
CA ASP A 103 -16.36 -11.70 14.88
C ASP A 103 -15.95 -12.16 16.29
N ALA A 104 -15.60 -11.18 17.13
CA ALA A 104 -15.19 -11.43 18.50
C ALA A 104 -16.41 -11.30 19.43
N ASP A 105 -16.78 -12.39 20.11
CA ASP A 105 -17.80 -12.35 21.15
C ASP A 105 -17.34 -11.41 22.28
N SER A 106 -18.10 -10.34 22.53
CA SER A 106 -17.93 -9.50 23.70
C SER A 106 -18.87 -9.94 24.81
N ASP A 107 -18.34 -10.59 25.85
CA ASP A 107 -19.09 -10.94 27.07
C ASP A 107 -19.57 -9.72 27.87
N ASP A 108 -19.07 -8.53 27.54
CA ASP A 108 -19.38 -7.27 28.20
C ASP A 108 -20.29 -6.42 27.30
N GLU A 109 -21.50 -6.08 27.76
CA GLU A 109 -22.45 -5.21 27.03
C GLU A 109 -21.89 -3.80 26.75
N ARG A 110 -20.80 -3.42 27.42
CA ARG A 110 -20.05 -2.17 27.20
C ARG A 110 -18.73 -2.36 26.45
N GLY A 111 -18.43 -3.58 26.02
CA GLY A 111 -17.26 -3.90 25.23
C GLY A 111 -17.29 -3.23 23.84
N PRO A 112 -16.13 -3.10 23.18
CA PRO A 112 -16.10 -2.62 21.79
C PRO A 112 -16.90 -3.57 20.89
N VAL A 113 -17.85 -3.02 20.14
CA VAL A 113 -18.68 -3.77 19.18
C VAL A 113 -17.78 -4.47 18.16
N ALA A 114 -18.07 -5.75 17.88
CA ALA A 114 -17.32 -6.52 16.90
C ALA A 114 -17.44 -5.89 15.49
N PRO A 115 -16.35 -5.86 14.70
CA PRO A 115 -16.34 -5.33 13.33
C PRO A 115 -17.47 -5.84 12.43
N VAL A 116 -17.86 -7.11 12.56
CA VAL A 116 -18.95 -7.72 11.78
C VAL A 116 -20.28 -6.96 11.87
N HIS A 117 -20.54 -6.22 12.95
CA HIS A 117 -21.82 -5.51 13.14
C HIS A 117 -21.89 -4.12 12.52
N TYR A 118 -20.76 -3.51 12.16
CA TYR A 118 -20.72 -2.15 11.61
C TYR A 118 -19.95 -2.02 10.30
N LEU A 119 -19.18 -3.05 9.90
CA LEU A 119 -18.57 -3.09 8.58
C LEU A 119 -19.62 -3.50 7.55
N GLU A 120 -19.96 -2.56 6.68
CA GLU A 120 -20.93 -2.77 5.61
C GLU A 120 -20.22 -3.20 4.31
N ASP A 121 -20.79 -4.18 3.61
CA ASP A 121 -20.39 -4.54 2.25
C ASP A 121 -21.41 -3.97 1.27
N HIS A 122 -21.00 -2.93 0.55
CA HIS A 122 -21.83 -2.23 -0.42
C HIS A 122 -21.81 -2.89 -1.82
N SER A 123 -21.01 -3.94 -2.03
CA SER A 123 -20.88 -4.57 -3.36
C SER A 123 -22.16 -5.25 -3.85
N ALA A 124 -23.04 -5.64 -2.94
CA ALA A 124 -24.30 -6.32 -3.23
C ALA A 124 -25.54 -5.43 -3.05
N ASP A 125 -25.36 -4.12 -2.81
CA ASP A 125 -26.49 -3.20 -2.66
C ASP A 125 -27.22 -3.03 -4.02
N PRO A 126 -28.49 -3.46 -4.15
CA PRO A 126 -29.23 -3.36 -5.40
C PRO A 126 -29.35 -1.91 -5.90
N ALA A 127 -29.38 -0.92 -5.00
CA ALA A 127 -29.47 0.48 -5.40
C ALA A 127 -28.15 0.95 -6.05
N LEU A 128 -27.01 0.60 -5.46
CA LEU A 128 -25.69 0.94 -6.00
C LEU A 128 -25.37 0.21 -7.30
N LEU A 129 -25.79 -1.06 -7.41
CA LEU A 129 -25.65 -1.84 -8.65
C LEU A 129 -26.48 -1.22 -9.77
N LEU A 130 -27.74 -0.87 -9.51
CA LEU A 130 -28.59 -0.22 -10.50
C LEU A 130 -28.05 1.17 -10.87
N GLU A 131 -27.54 1.92 -9.90
CA GLU A 131 -26.90 3.23 -10.15
C GLU A 131 -25.66 3.07 -11.03
N SER A 132 -24.77 2.11 -10.73
CA SER A 132 -23.58 1.86 -11.55
C SER A 132 -23.92 1.42 -12.97
N ASP A 133 -24.91 0.54 -13.13
CA ASP A 133 -25.35 0.05 -14.44
C ASP A 133 -25.95 1.19 -15.27
N ASN A 134 -26.84 2.00 -14.69
CA ASN A 134 -27.41 3.16 -15.37
C ASN A 134 -26.35 4.20 -15.73
N LEU A 135 -25.38 4.44 -14.84
CA LEU A 135 -24.31 5.39 -15.06
C LEU A 135 -23.36 4.89 -16.17
N GLU A 136 -23.04 3.60 -16.20
CA GLU A 136 -22.24 2.99 -17.27
C GLU A 136 -22.97 3.06 -18.61
N GLU A 137 -24.26 2.70 -18.64
CA GLU A 137 -25.07 2.76 -19.86
C GLU A 137 -25.19 4.21 -20.38
N SER A 138 -25.50 5.16 -19.51
CA SER A 138 -25.58 6.58 -19.86
C SER A 138 -24.24 7.12 -20.36
N ASN A 139 -23.13 6.80 -19.68
CA ASN A 139 -21.80 7.21 -20.10
C ASN A 139 -21.41 6.61 -21.45
N HIS A 140 -21.74 5.33 -21.69
CA HIS A 140 -21.46 4.68 -22.96
C HIS A 140 -22.29 5.30 -24.10
N GLN A 141 -23.57 5.56 -23.89
CA GLN A 141 -24.43 6.22 -24.87
C GLN A 141 -23.90 7.64 -25.18
N ASN A 142 -23.59 8.43 -24.16
CA ASN A 142 -23.04 9.78 -24.31
C ASN A 142 -21.68 9.77 -25.03
N LEU A 143 -20.80 8.83 -24.68
CA LEU A 143 -19.51 8.66 -25.34
C LEU A 143 -19.68 8.29 -26.82
N SER A 144 -20.60 7.36 -27.13
CA SER A 144 -20.88 6.95 -28.51
C SER A 144 -21.40 8.11 -29.35
N LEU A 145 -22.34 8.89 -28.82
CA LEU A 145 -22.85 10.11 -29.46
C LEU A 145 -21.75 11.16 -29.66
N ALA A 146 -20.96 11.44 -28.62
CA ALA A 146 -19.84 12.39 -28.69
C ALA A 146 -18.77 11.97 -29.71
N LEU A 147 -18.48 10.67 -29.82
CA LEU A 147 -17.57 10.14 -30.83
C LEU A 147 -18.15 10.27 -32.25
N SER A 148 -19.47 10.15 -32.40
CA SER A 148 -20.16 10.28 -33.68
C SER A 148 -20.14 11.70 -34.25
N ASP A 149 -20.08 12.71 -33.39
CA ASP A 149 -19.94 14.14 -33.75
C ASP A 149 -18.52 14.54 -34.15
N LEU A 150 -17.52 13.72 -33.80
CA LEU A 150 -16.14 13.94 -34.24
C LEU A 150 -15.96 13.57 -35.71
N ASP A 151 -15.04 14.29 -36.37
CA ASP A 151 -14.59 13.94 -37.71
C ASP A 151 -13.93 12.56 -37.72
N GLU A 152 -14.05 11.85 -38.84
CA GLU A 152 -13.59 10.46 -39.01
C GLU A 152 -12.12 10.27 -38.60
N ARG A 153 -11.27 11.25 -38.94
CA ARG A 153 -9.85 11.24 -38.61
C ARG A 153 -9.60 11.39 -37.10
N SER A 154 -10.25 12.35 -36.45
CA SER A 154 -10.17 12.53 -34.99
C SER A 154 -10.71 11.32 -34.24
N ARG A 155 -11.79 10.70 -34.74
CA ARG A 155 -12.40 9.49 -34.17
C ARG A 155 -11.44 8.30 -34.21
N ASP A 156 -10.82 8.03 -35.36
CA ASP A 156 -9.84 6.93 -35.49
C ASP A 156 -8.62 7.15 -34.59
N ILE A 157 -8.11 8.40 -34.50
CA ILE A 157 -7.00 8.74 -33.61
C ILE A 157 -7.35 8.44 -32.15
N LEU A 158 -8.54 8.83 -31.68
CA LEU A 158 -8.96 8.55 -30.30
C LEU A 158 -9.21 7.07 -30.05
N GLN A 159 -9.90 6.38 -30.98
CA GLN A 159 -10.16 4.95 -30.87
C GLN A 159 -8.86 4.14 -30.81
N SER A 160 -7.93 4.40 -31.73
CA SER A 160 -6.64 3.70 -31.82
C SER A 160 -5.74 3.93 -30.60
N ARG A 161 -5.89 5.06 -29.89
CA ARG A 161 -5.04 5.40 -28.73
C ARG A 161 -5.65 5.05 -27.37
N TRP A 162 -6.97 5.12 -27.24
CA TRP A 162 -7.64 5.04 -25.94
C TRP A 162 -8.58 3.86 -25.82
N LEU A 163 -9.28 3.49 -26.90
CA LEU A 163 -10.36 2.49 -26.87
C LEU A 163 -9.97 1.13 -27.45
N GLY A 164 -8.88 1.04 -28.23
CA GLY A 164 -8.39 -0.22 -28.77
C GLY A 164 -7.60 -1.06 -27.75
N ASP A 165 -7.67 -2.38 -27.90
CA ASP A 165 -6.91 -3.34 -27.07
C ASP A 165 -5.40 -3.09 -27.13
N THR A 166 -4.89 -2.78 -28.33
CA THR A 166 -3.49 -2.41 -28.56
C THR A 166 -3.41 -0.92 -28.89
N LYS A 167 -2.92 -0.13 -27.94
CA LYS A 167 -2.85 1.33 -28.06
C LYS A 167 -1.72 1.74 -29.01
N ALA A 168 -2.08 2.41 -30.10
CA ALA A 168 -1.12 2.95 -31.06
C ALA A 168 -0.34 4.14 -30.46
N THR A 169 0.92 4.29 -30.85
CA THR A 169 1.71 5.48 -30.46
C THR A 169 1.45 6.66 -31.39
N LEU A 170 1.87 7.86 -30.96
CA LEU A 170 1.83 9.05 -31.81
C LEU A 170 2.60 8.88 -33.13
N HIS A 171 3.69 8.11 -33.11
CA HIS A 171 4.53 7.88 -34.29
C HIS A 171 3.83 6.93 -35.27
N ASP A 172 3.21 5.86 -34.78
CA ASP A 172 2.47 4.91 -35.64
C ASP A 172 1.32 5.60 -36.38
N LEU A 173 0.63 6.53 -35.71
CA LEU A 173 -0.44 7.32 -36.32
C LEU A 173 0.10 8.42 -37.24
N ALA A 174 1.23 9.04 -36.89
CA ALA A 174 1.93 9.99 -37.75
C ALA A 174 2.32 9.35 -39.08
N ASP A 175 2.89 8.15 -39.03
CA ASP A 175 3.29 7.37 -40.21
C ASP A 175 2.07 6.94 -41.04
N ARG A 176 0.99 6.47 -40.40
CA ARG A 176 -0.27 6.10 -41.08
C ARG A 176 -0.89 7.27 -41.83
N TYR A 177 -0.88 8.46 -41.23
CA TYR A 177 -1.53 9.65 -41.78
C TYR A 177 -0.60 10.59 -42.55
N GLY A 178 0.69 10.26 -42.68
CA GLY A 178 1.68 11.08 -43.37
C GLY A 178 1.87 12.48 -42.77
N VAL A 179 1.71 12.64 -41.45
CA VAL A 179 1.85 13.92 -40.74
C VAL A 179 2.81 13.79 -39.57
N SER A 180 3.28 14.90 -38.99
CA SER A 180 4.14 14.84 -37.81
C SER A 180 3.40 14.32 -36.57
N ALA A 181 4.14 13.69 -35.65
CA ALA A 181 3.62 13.25 -34.34
C ALA A 181 2.99 14.41 -33.55
N GLU A 182 3.57 15.62 -33.62
CA GLU A 182 2.99 16.80 -32.98
C GLU A 182 1.64 17.19 -33.59
N ARG A 183 1.45 16.99 -34.90
CA ARG A 183 0.16 17.25 -35.54
C ARG A 183 -0.92 16.29 -35.06
N ILE A 184 -0.61 15.00 -34.91
CA ILE A 184 -1.53 14.02 -34.31
C ILE A 184 -1.88 14.41 -32.86
N ARG A 185 -0.89 14.84 -32.07
CA ARG A 185 -1.11 15.31 -30.70
C ARG A 185 -2.06 16.50 -30.64
N GLN A 186 -1.93 17.46 -31.54
CA GLN A 186 -2.84 18.61 -31.64
C GLN A 186 -4.28 18.18 -31.99
N LEU A 187 -4.44 17.27 -32.95
CA LEU A 187 -5.76 16.74 -33.33
C LEU A 187 -6.40 15.97 -32.17
N GLU A 188 -5.64 15.14 -31.47
CA GLU A 188 -6.08 14.44 -30.25
C GLU A 188 -6.55 15.44 -29.18
N GLN A 189 -5.77 16.47 -28.87
CA GLN A 189 -6.15 17.47 -27.87
C GLN A 189 -7.43 18.22 -28.26
N ALA A 190 -7.58 18.59 -29.53
CA ALA A 190 -8.78 19.25 -30.02
C ALA A 190 -10.01 18.32 -29.95
N ALA A 191 -9.84 17.04 -30.29
CA ALA A 191 -10.89 16.03 -30.23
C ALA A 191 -11.31 15.74 -28.79
N MET A 192 -10.36 15.57 -27.86
CA MET A 192 -10.62 15.40 -26.42
C MET A 192 -11.37 16.60 -25.84
N LYS A 193 -11.03 17.82 -26.26
CA LYS A 193 -11.75 19.04 -25.82
C LYS A 193 -13.21 19.03 -26.29
N LYS A 194 -13.47 18.64 -27.54
CA LYS A 194 -14.83 18.51 -28.07
C LYS A 194 -15.61 17.41 -27.34
N LEU A 195 -14.99 16.25 -27.12
CA LEU A 195 -15.58 15.13 -26.42
C LEU A 195 -16.00 15.51 -25.00
N ARG A 196 -15.13 16.23 -24.28
CA ARG A 196 -15.44 16.74 -22.94
C ARG A 196 -16.66 17.67 -22.93
N VAL A 197 -16.74 18.60 -23.89
CA VAL A 197 -17.89 19.51 -23.99
C VAL A 197 -19.17 18.74 -24.31
N ALA A 198 -19.11 17.73 -25.18
CA ALA A 198 -20.26 16.90 -25.53
C ALA A 198 -20.72 15.97 -24.41
N MET A 199 -19.82 15.56 -23.51
CA MET A 199 -20.16 14.74 -22.33
C MET A 199 -20.64 15.56 -21.13
N GLU A 200 -20.30 16.85 -21.06
CA GLU A 200 -20.76 17.79 -20.02
C GLU A 200 -22.10 18.45 -20.37
N ALA A 201 -22.58 18.33 -21.62
CA ALA A 201 -23.81 18.93 -22.13
C ALA A 201 -25.02 18.01 -22.00
#